data_AF-A0A0U2DVM7-F1
#
_entry.id   AF-A0A0U2DVM7-F1
#
_cell.length_a   1.000
_cell.length_b   1.000
_cell.length_c   1.000
_cell.angle_alpha   90.00
_cell.angle_beta   90.00
_cell.angle_gamma   90.00
#
_symmetry.space_group_name_H-M   'P 1'
#
loop_
_entity.id
_entity.type
_entity.pdbx_description
1 polymer ?
#
loop_
_entity_poly.entity_id
_entity_poly.type
_entity_poly.pdbx_seq_one_letter_code
_entity_poly.pdbx_strand_id
1 'polypeptide(L)'
;MMSNLFSIFDPHSSINYSFNWVSLIIPLLFFPNMFWMKKSKLFIFWLTINQFILKEFDNFKKNNYNNIYIFLAILLILLTINFTGLFPYIFTSTSHMSITLPLSLSIWLSIMLFYWLKMTKLSLAHLVPLNTPTTLMMFMVLIE
;
A
#
# COMPACT_ATOMS: atom_id res chain seq x y z
N MET A 1 -11.92 -14.58 -33.61
CA MET A 1 -10.98 -14.62 -32.48
C MET A 1 -10.09 -13.38 -32.55
N MET A 2 -10.56 -12.25 -32.03
CA MET A 2 -9.66 -11.17 -31.69
C MET A 2 -9.02 -11.61 -30.37
N SER A 3 -7.69 -11.67 -30.29
CA SER A 3 -7.01 -11.97 -29.04
C SER A 3 -7.37 -10.87 -28.05
N ASN A 4 -8.30 -11.17 -27.13
CA ASN A 4 -8.73 -10.25 -26.09
C ASN A 4 -7.54 -10.00 -25.15
N LEU A 5 -6.73 -8.99 -25.46
CA LEU A 5 -5.66 -8.52 -24.58
C LEU A 5 -6.21 -8.18 -23.18
N PHE A 6 -7.49 -7.83 -23.10
CA PHE A 6 -8.18 -7.52 -21.85
C PHE A 6 -8.75 -8.73 -21.11
N SER A 7 -8.80 -9.94 -21.70
CA SER A 7 -9.39 -11.11 -21.02
C SER A 7 -8.62 -11.54 -19.77
N ILE A 8 -7.34 -11.16 -19.67
CA ILE A 8 -6.52 -11.41 -18.48
C ILE A 8 -6.98 -10.54 -17.29
N PHE A 9 -7.65 -9.42 -17.55
CA PHE A 9 -8.22 -8.55 -16.52
C PHE A 9 -9.69 -8.85 -16.23
N ASP A 10 -10.33 -9.81 -16.92
CA ASP A 10 -11.72 -10.12 -16.63
C ASP A 10 -11.81 -11.00 -15.37
N PRO A 11 -12.48 -10.57 -14.30
CA PRO A 11 -12.60 -11.36 -13.08
C PRO A 11 -13.55 -12.57 -13.24
N HIS A 12 -14.42 -12.54 -14.25
CA HIS A 12 -15.44 -13.55 -14.55
C HIS A 12 -14.99 -14.51 -15.66
N SER A 13 -13.86 -15.19 -15.44
CA SER A 13 -13.30 -16.16 -16.41
C SER A 13 -13.94 -17.55 -16.32
N SER A 14 -14.64 -17.89 -15.22
CA SER A 14 -15.26 -19.21 -15.00
C SER A 14 -16.78 -19.15 -15.03
N ILE A 15 -17.44 -20.28 -15.32
CA ILE A 15 -18.91 -20.40 -15.32
C ILE A 15 -19.44 -19.88 -13.96
N ASN A 16 -20.05 -18.69 -14.01
CA ASN A 16 -20.70 -17.94 -12.92
C ASN A 16 -19.88 -17.52 -11.69
N TYR A 17 -18.65 -18.00 -11.48
CA TYR A 17 -17.83 -17.60 -10.35
C TYR A 17 -16.66 -16.72 -10.75
N SER A 18 -16.33 -15.74 -9.90
CA SER A 18 -15.18 -14.86 -10.08
C SER A 18 -13.93 -15.40 -9.35
N PHE A 19 -13.47 -16.60 -9.74
CA PHE A 19 -12.34 -17.27 -9.06
C PHE A 19 -11.00 -16.54 -9.22
N ASN A 20 -10.88 -15.64 -10.19
CA ASN A 20 -9.68 -14.84 -10.38
C ASN A 20 -9.30 -14.01 -9.14
N TRP A 21 -10.28 -13.64 -8.31
CA TRP A 21 -10.05 -12.95 -7.03
C TRP A 21 -9.25 -13.77 -6.01
N VAL A 22 -9.19 -15.10 -6.16
CA VAL A 22 -8.35 -15.96 -5.32
C VAL A 22 -6.87 -15.65 -5.52
N SER A 23 -6.47 -14.97 -6.61
CA SER A 23 -5.10 -14.53 -6.80
C SER A 23 -4.59 -13.59 -5.69
N LEU A 24 -5.50 -12.92 -4.97
CA LEU A 24 -5.16 -12.12 -3.78
C LEU A 24 -4.54 -12.93 -2.65
N ILE A 25 -4.80 -14.24 -2.58
CA ILE A 25 -4.31 -15.11 -1.52
C ILE A 25 -2.91 -15.67 -1.86
N ILE A 26 -2.54 -15.71 -3.14
CA ILE A 26 -1.25 -16.25 -3.60
C ILE A 26 -0.03 -15.59 -2.91
N PRO A 27 0.02 -14.26 -2.73
CA PRO A 27 1.14 -13.59 -2.06
C PRO A 27 1.40 -14.07 -0.62
N LEU A 28 0.37 -14.57 0.08
CA LEU A 28 0.53 -15.10 1.44
C LEU A 28 1.44 -16.32 1.49
N LEU A 29 1.48 -17.11 0.41
CA LEU A 29 2.32 -18.31 0.30
C LEU A 29 3.81 -17.98 0.15
N PHE A 30 4.15 -16.76 -0.30
CA PHE A 30 5.54 -16.34 -0.49
C PHE A 30 6.22 -15.88 0.79
N PHE A 31 5.46 -15.63 1.87
CA PHE A 31 6.07 -15.21 3.13
C PHE A 31 6.78 -16.39 3.81
N PRO A 32 8.08 -16.26 4.14
CA PRO A 32 8.82 -17.36 4.72
C PRO A 32 8.40 -17.56 6.18
N ASN A 33 7.90 -18.76 6.49
CA ASN A 33 7.53 -19.13 7.85
C ASN A 33 8.73 -19.70 8.64
N MET A 34 8.77 -19.40 9.94
CA MET A 34 9.67 -20.08 10.88
C MET A 34 9.08 -21.43 11.30
N PHE A 35 9.40 -22.49 10.56
CA PHE A 35 8.98 -23.84 10.95
C PHE A 35 10.01 -24.60 11.80
N TRP A 36 11.31 -24.27 11.66
CA TRP A 36 12.41 -25.00 12.27
C TRP A 36 13.23 -24.12 13.22
N MET A 37 13.93 -24.75 14.16
CA MET A 37 14.83 -24.06 15.11
C MET A 37 15.96 -23.29 14.39
N LYS A 38 16.39 -23.78 13.22
CA LYS A 38 17.30 -23.06 12.34
C LYS A 38 16.52 -22.32 11.25
N LYS A 39 16.81 -21.02 11.11
CA LYS A 39 16.27 -20.18 10.04
C LYS A 39 16.68 -20.71 8.67
N SER A 40 15.72 -20.83 7.74
CA SER A 40 15.98 -21.20 6.35
C SER A 40 16.71 -20.07 5.61
N LYS A 41 17.39 -20.39 4.50
CA LYS A 41 18.07 -19.37 3.66
C LYS A 41 17.09 -18.30 3.16
N LEU A 42 15.88 -18.70 2.75
CA LEU A 42 14.81 -17.79 2.34
C LEU A 42 14.39 -16.85 3.48
N PHE A 43 14.27 -17.38 4.70
CA PHE A 43 13.93 -16.57 5.86
C PHE A 43 15.04 -15.56 6.21
N ILE A 44 16.31 -15.94 6.09
CA ILE A 44 17.44 -15.03 6.29
C ILE A 44 17.43 -13.92 5.23
N PHE A 45 17.22 -14.27 3.96
CA PHE A 45 17.13 -13.28 2.87
C PHE A 45 15.99 -12.27 3.11
N TRP A 46 14.81 -12.76 3.47
CA TRP A 46 13.66 -11.90 3.76
C TRP A 46 13.91 -10.99 4.97
N LEU A 47 14.57 -11.49 6.02
CA LEU A 47 15.01 -10.66 7.14
C LEU A 47 16.00 -9.57 6.72
N THR A 48 16.97 -9.88 5.84
CA THR A 48 17.93 -8.88 5.39
C THR A 48 17.27 -7.75 4.61
N ILE A 49 16.28 -8.06 3.76
CA ILE A 49 15.50 -7.05 3.05
C ILE A 49 14.73 -6.17 4.03
N ASN A 50 13.99 -6.77 4.97
CA ASN A 50 13.20 -6.01 5.94
C ASN A 50 14.07 -5.13 6.83
N GLN A 51 15.25 -5.60 7.24
CA GLN A 51 16.20 -4.81 8.02
C GLN A 51 16.79 -3.66 7.21
N PHE A 52 17.07 -3.86 5.93
CA PHE A 52 17.53 -2.78 5.05
C PHE A 52 16.48 -1.68 4.94
N ILE A 53 15.23 -2.04 4.66
CA ILE A 53 14.13 -1.07 4.54
C ILE A 53 13.92 -0.34 5.87
N LEU A 54 13.92 -1.06 7.00
CA LEU A 54 13.76 -0.44 8.31
C LEU A 54 14.87 0.57 8.61
N LYS A 55 16.12 0.29 8.22
CA LYS A 55 17.26 1.20 8.39
C LYS A 55 17.07 2.52 7.65
N GLU A 56 16.45 2.52 6.48
CA GLU A 56 16.15 3.77 5.75
C GLU A 56 15.12 4.63 6.51
N PHE A 57 14.19 3.99 7.21
CA PHE A 57 13.22 4.67 8.08
C PHE A 57 13.81 5.06 9.45
N ASP A 58 15.10 4.81 9.70
CA ASP A 58 15.73 5.12 10.97
C ASP A 58 15.67 6.61 11.32
N ASN A 59 15.72 7.47 10.30
CA ASN A 59 15.64 8.91 10.48
C ASN A 59 14.28 9.37 11.02
N PHE A 60 13.22 8.58 10.82
CA PHE A 60 11.86 8.85 11.31
C PHE A 60 11.57 8.22 12.70
N LYS A 61 12.56 7.56 13.32
CA LYS A 61 12.39 6.70 14.51
C LYS A 61 11.93 7.37 15.79
N LYS A 62 11.92 8.70 15.89
CA LYS A 62 11.84 9.37 17.20
C LYS A 62 10.54 9.11 17.98
N ASN A 63 9.45 8.62 17.39
CA ASN A 63 8.26 8.20 18.17
C ASN A 63 7.23 7.25 17.51
N ASN A 64 7.35 6.87 16.22
CA ASN A 64 6.24 6.25 15.48
C ASN A 64 6.54 4.85 14.89
N TYR A 65 7.14 3.95 15.67
CA TYR A 65 7.48 2.59 15.21
C TYR A 65 6.28 1.81 14.65
N ASN A 66 5.13 1.86 15.34
CA ASN A 66 3.94 1.09 14.93
C ASN A 66 3.43 1.51 13.54
N ASN A 67 3.46 2.80 13.23
CA ASN A 67 3.00 3.28 11.92
C ASN A 67 3.97 2.85 10.81
N ILE A 68 5.28 2.89 11.08
CA ILE A 68 6.31 2.45 10.12
C ILE A 68 6.09 0.96 9.77
N TYR A 69 5.79 0.11 10.75
CA TYR A 69 5.52 -1.30 10.49
C TYR A 69 4.26 -1.54 9.64
N ILE A 70 3.19 -0.77 9.87
CA ILE A 70 1.96 -0.86 9.06
C ILE A 70 2.25 -0.48 7.60
N PHE A 71 2.96 0.62 7.37
CA PHE A 71 3.35 1.03 6.02
C PHE A 71 4.26 0.01 5.33
N LEU A 72 5.24 -0.52 6.07
CA LEU A 72 6.16 -1.53 5.56
C LEU A 72 5.44 -2.83 5.19
N ALA A 73 4.47 -3.26 6.01
CA ALA A 73 3.66 -4.43 5.71
C ALA A 73 2.82 -4.24 4.43
N ILE A 74 2.15 -3.09 4.29
CA ILE A 74 1.35 -2.77 3.10
C ILE A 74 2.25 -2.72 1.85
N LEU A 75 3.42 -2.09 1.96
CA LEU A 75 4.39 -2.03 0.86
C LEU A 75 4.83 -3.42 0.42
N LEU A 76 5.19 -4.30 1.36
CA LEU A 76 5.63 -5.66 1.05
C LEU A 76 4.51 -6.50 0.43
N ILE A 77 3.26 -6.34 0.89
CA ILE A 77 2.09 -7.05 0.34
C ILE A 77 1.80 -6.58 -1.09
N LEU A 78 1.80 -5.28 -1.36
CA LEU A 78 1.59 -4.75 -2.71
C LEU A 78 2.70 -5.17 -3.66
N LEU A 79 3.94 -5.16 -3.17
CA LEU A 79 5.10 -5.61 -3.92
C LEU A 79 4.95 -7.09 -4.30
N THR A 80 4.59 -7.97 -3.37
CA THR A 80 4.42 -9.40 -3.68
C THR A 80 3.23 -9.66 -4.62
N ILE A 81 2.10 -8.97 -4.46
CA ILE A 81 0.97 -9.07 -5.43
C ILE A 81 1.44 -8.71 -6.84
N ASN A 82 2.14 -7.58 -6.98
CA ASN A 82 2.62 -7.12 -8.28
C ASN A 82 3.68 -8.06 -8.88
N PHE A 83 4.60 -8.58 -8.06
CA PHE A 83 5.58 -9.56 -8.52
C PHE A 83 4.91 -10.86 -9.00
N THR A 84 3.89 -11.34 -8.29
CA THR A 84 3.13 -12.52 -8.77
C THR A 84 2.37 -12.23 -10.05
N GLY A 85 1.91 -10.99 -10.24
CA GLY A 85 1.24 -10.55 -11.45
C GLY A 85 2.10 -10.53 -12.71
N LEU A 86 3.43 -10.58 -12.59
CA LEU A 86 4.34 -10.63 -13.75
C LEU A 86 4.42 -12.03 -14.38
N PHE A 87 4.00 -13.07 -13.67
CA PHE A 87 3.98 -14.42 -14.24
C PHE A 87 2.87 -14.53 -15.29
N PRO A 88 3.13 -15.26 -16.40
CA PRO A 88 2.15 -15.40 -17.46
C PRO A 88 0.86 -16.04 -16.93
N TYR A 89 -0.28 -15.51 -17.38
CA TYR A 89 -1.63 -15.97 -17.04
C TYR A 89 -2.06 -15.82 -15.57
N ILE A 90 -1.35 -15.04 -14.75
CA ILE A 90 -1.82 -14.68 -13.40
C ILE A 90 -2.68 -13.41 -13.46
N PHE A 91 -3.87 -13.48 -12.85
CA PHE A 91 -4.77 -12.33 -12.70
C PHE A 91 -4.15 -11.27 -11.76
N THR A 92 -3.88 -10.08 -12.30
CA THR A 92 -3.34 -8.93 -11.58
C THR A 92 -4.45 -8.17 -10.87
N SER A 93 -4.73 -8.56 -9.63
CA SER A 93 -5.82 -7.97 -8.83
C SER A 93 -5.61 -6.45 -8.60
N THR A 94 -4.37 -5.98 -8.44
CA THR A 94 -4.02 -4.56 -8.28
C THR A 94 -4.36 -3.66 -9.46
N SER A 95 -4.65 -4.22 -10.65
CA SER A 95 -5.08 -3.42 -11.81
C SER A 95 -6.51 -2.89 -11.65
N HIS A 96 -7.33 -3.52 -10.81
CA HIS A 96 -8.71 -3.09 -10.58
C HIS A 96 -8.80 -2.00 -9.53
N MET A 97 -9.55 -0.93 -9.86
CA MET A 97 -9.86 0.15 -8.92
C MET A 97 -10.58 -0.34 -7.66
N SER A 98 -11.30 -1.46 -7.72
CA SER A 98 -11.97 -2.05 -6.55
C SER A 98 -11.02 -2.52 -5.46
N ILE A 99 -9.71 -2.68 -5.73
CA ILE A 99 -8.69 -2.95 -4.69
C ILE A 99 -7.93 -1.68 -4.33
N THR A 100 -7.51 -0.90 -5.32
CA THR A 100 -6.63 0.25 -5.09
C THR A 100 -7.34 1.43 -4.43
N LEU A 101 -8.61 1.69 -4.76
CA LEU A 101 -9.40 2.75 -4.14
C LEU A 101 -9.66 2.51 -2.65
N PRO A 102 -10.23 1.37 -2.19
CA PRO A 102 -10.46 1.19 -0.76
C PRO A 102 -9.16 1.13 0.05
N LEU A 103 -8.08 0.56 -0.51
CA LEU A 103 -6.78 0.55 0.17
C LEU A 103 -6.22 1.97 0.33
N SER A 104 -6.20 2.79 -0.73
CA SER A 104 -5.69 4.16 -0.66
C SER A 104 -6.56 5.07 0.21
N LEU A 105 -7.89 4.98 0.07
CA LEU A 105 -8.83 5.80 0.82
C LEU A 105 -8.77 5.51 2.32
N SER A 106 -8.71 4.23 2.71
CA SER A 106 -8.63 3.85 4.13
C SER A 106 -7.36 4.37 4.81
N ILE A 107 -6.20 4.22 4.17
CA ILE A 107 -4.93 4.74 4.68
C ILE A 107 -4.99 6.27 4.78
N TRP A 108 -5.43 6.95 3.72
CA TRP A 108 -5.51 8.41 3.71
C TRP A 108 -6.47 8.95 4.77
N LEU A 109 -7.68 8.41 4.85
CA LEU A 109 -8.68 8.80 5.86
C LEU A 109 -8.15 8.59 7.27
N SER A 110 -7.46 7.47 7.53
CA SER A 110 -6.92 7.20 8.87
C SER A 110 -5.92 8.27 9.35
N ILE A 111 -5.09 8.76 8.43
CA ILE A 111 -4.10 9.81 8.72
C ILE A 111 -4.80 11.15 8.93
N MET A 112 -5.74 11.52 8.05
CA MET A 112 -6.47 12.78 8.15
C MET A 112 -7.31 12.85 9.44
N LEU A 113 -8.03 11.78 9.76
CA LEU A 113 -8.79 11.69 11.01
C LEU A 113 -7.89 11.83 12.23
N PHE A 114 -6.70 11.23 12.21
CA PHE A 114 -5.73 11.39 13.30
C PHE A 114 -5.30 12.85 13.47
N TYR A 115 -4.95 13.55 12.37
CA TYR A 115 -4.54 14.95 12.43
C TYR A 115 -5.67 15.87 12.87
N TRP A 116 -6.88 15.66 12.37
CA TRP A 116 -8.04 16.44 12.79
C TRP A 116 -8.40 16.20 14.25
N LEU A 117 -8.29 14.98 14.78
CA LEU A 117 -8.62 14.73 16.18
C LEU A 117 -7.54 15.23 17.14
N LYS A 118 -6.26 15.06 16.82
CA LYS A 118 -5.16 15.40 17.75
C LYS A 118 -4.59 16.80 17.57
N MET A 119 -4.56 17.31 16.34
CA MET A 119 -3.80 18.51 15.95
C MET A 119 -4.62 19.43 15.03
N THR A 120 -5.89 19.70 15.37
CA THR A 120 -6.83 20.54 14.58
C THR A 120 -6.23 21.86 14.09
N LYS A 121 -5.61 22.63 14.99
CA LYS A 121 -5.09 23.97 14.68
C LYS A 121 -3.92 23.89 13.70
N LEU A 122 -3.02 22.92 13.91
CA LEU A 122 -1.88 22.69 13.01
C LEU A 122 -2.37 22.22 11.64
N SER A 123 -3.31 21.28 11.58
CA SER A 123 -3.84 20.78 10.31
C SER A 123 -4.54 21.87 9.49
N LEU A 124 -5.30 22.76 10.16
CA LEU A 124 -5.95 23.87 9.46
C LEU A 124 -4.97 24.99 9.09
N ALA A 125 -3.94 25.23 9.90
CA ALA A 125 -2.90 26.20 9.57
C ALA A 125 -2.09 25.78 8.33
N HIS A 126 -1.97 24.47 8.07
CA HIS A 126 -1.32 23.95 6.87
C HIS A 126 -2.09 24.23 5.56
N LEU A 127 -3.35 24.69 5.61
CA LEU A 127 -4.11 25.08 4.40
C LEU A 127 -3.60 26.37 3.76
N VAL A 128 -2.73 27.12 4.44
CA VAL A 128 -2.12 28.34 3.90
C VAL A 128 -0.61 28.22 3.98
N PRO A 129 0.13 28.36 2.87
CA PRO A 129 1.58 28.37 2.93
C PRO A 129 2.09 29.54 3.78
N LEU A 130 3.24 29.34 4.44
CA LEU A 130 3.88 30.39 5.21
C LEU A 130 4.23 31.58 4.29
N ASN A 131 4.04 32.80 4.77
CA ASN A 131 4.36 34.06 4.08
C ASN A 131 3.52 34.38 2.83
N THR A 132 2.30 33.85 2.69
CA THR A 132 1.40 34.30 1.61
C THR A 132 0.98 35.76 1.81
N PRO A 133 1.01 36.60 0.76
CA PRO A 133 0.46 37.95 0.83
C PRO A 133 -1.04 37.92 1.10
N THR A 134 -1.53 38.89 1.89
CA THR A 134 -2.92 38.92 2.39
C THR A 134 -3.97 38.93 1.29
N THR A 135 -3.66 39.48 0.11
CA THR A 135 -4.57 39.53 -1.04
C THR A 135 -4.87 38.16 -1.64
N LEU A 136 -3.92 37.22 -1.58
CA LEU A 136 -4.04 35.89 -2.19
C LEU A 136 -4.47 34.81 -1.19
N MET A 137 -4.50 35.12 0.10
CA MET A 137 -4.74 34.15 1.16
C MET A 137 -6.06 33.38 0.98
N MET A 138 -7.14 34.08 0.59
CA MET A 138 -8.45 33.45 0.39
C MET A 138 -8.47 32.44 -0.77
N PHE A 139 -7.68 32.68 -1.82
CA PHE A 139 -7.62 31.75 -2.96
C PHE A 139 -6.80 30.50 -2.64
N MET A 140 -5.74 30.62 -1.84
CA MET A 140 -4.91 29.47 -1.45
C MET A 140 -5.71 28.44 -0.65
N VAL A 141 -6.55 28.89 0.29
CA VAL A 141 -7.39 27.99 1.11
C VAL A 141 -8.39 27.17 0.28
N LEU A 142 -8.83 27.67 -0.88
CA LEU A 142 -9.79 26.96 -1.73
C LEU A 142 -9.13 25.89 -2.61
N ILE A 143 -7.84 26.02 -2.89
CA ILE A 143 -7.10 25.13 -3.78
C ILE A 143 -6.46 23.98 -2.99
N GLU A 144 -6.01 24.27 -1.78
CA GLU A 144 -5.43 23.29 -0.83
C GLU A 144 -6.51 22.42 -0.18
#